data_AF-W2CXN3-F1
#
_entry.id   AF-W2CXN3-F1
#
_cell.length_a   1.000
_cell.length_b   1.000
_cell.length_c   1.000
_cell.angle_alpha   90.00
_cell.angle_beta   90.00
_cell.angle_gamma   90.00
#
_symmetry.space_group_name_H-M   'P 1'
#
loop_
_entity.id
_entity.type
_entity.pdbx_description
1 polymer ?
#
loop_
_entity_poly.entity_id
_entity_poly.type
_entity_poly.pdbx_seq_one_letter_code
_entity_poly.pdbx_strand_id
1 'polypeptide(L)'
;MKRHPKKENKKTNKTVFIKVRCTAEEKEQIRSRTTNAGRKYSDYCREMLLSGSVIAVPPMGDNEKEALAILRQTALFYAHISNLIKVKDVSWVDATKALSTYAKIAFKRFFSPRYRVDEEVFKRLNIEDRDRKV
;
A
#
# COMPACT_ATOMS: atom_id res chain seq x y z
N MET A 1 -35.41 -9.77 23.06
CA MET A 1 -34.97 -9.04 21.85
C MET A 1 -33.79 -8.13 22.21
N LYS A 2 -32.56 -8.50 21.86
CA LYS A 2 -31.38 -7.67 22.14
C LYS A 2 -31.33 -6.52 21.13
N ARG A 3 -31.46 -5.27 21.61
CA ARG A 3 -31.37 -4.04 20.81
C ARG A 3 -29.90 -3.78 20.47
N HIS A 4 -29.56 -3.75 19.19
CA HIS A 4 -28.27 -3.24 18.72
C HIS A 4 -28.33 -1.71 18.56
N PRO A 5 -27.29 -0.98 18.98
CA PRO A 5 -27.26 0.48 18.89
C PRO A 5 -27.15 0.93 17.42
N LYS A 6 -28.01 1.87 17.02
CA LYS A 6 -27.95 2.55 15.72
C LYS A 6 -26.69 3.43 15.67
N LYS A 7 -25.67 3.01 14.92
CA LYS A 7 -24.59 3.90 14.51
C LYS A 7 -25.14 4.87 13.45
N GLU A 8 -24.94 6.16 13.64
CA GLU A 8 -25.33 7.21 12.69
C GLU A 8 -24.76 6.90 11.30
N ASN A 9 -25.67 6.84 10.32
CA ASN A 9 -25.36 6.41 8.96
C ASN A 9 -24.60 7.51 8.22
N LYS A 10 -23.28 7.31 8.07
CA LYS A 10 -22.51 7.89 6.97
C LYS A 10 -23.27 7.58 5.67
N LYS A 11 -23.73 8.61 4.92
CA LYS A 11 -24.58 8.46 3.70
C LYS A 11 -24.06 7.30 2.83
N THR A 12 -24.79 6.19 2.81
CA THR A 12 -24.44 5.02 2.00
C THR A 12 -24.97 5.20 0.58
N ASN A 13 -24.10 5.20 -0.43
CA ASN A 13 -24.45 5.21 -1.87
C ASN A 13 -25.14 3.91 -2.36
N LYS A 14 -25.71 3.11 -1.45
CA LYS A 14 -26.42 1.86 -1.73
C LYS A 14 -27.92 2.16 -1.60
N THR A 15 -28.59 2.28 -2.73
CA THR A 15 -30.01 2.69 -2.82
C THR A 15 -30.97 1.49 -2.88
N VAL A 16 -30.51 0.35 -3.40
CA VAL A 16 -31.35 -0.84 -3.64
C VAL A 16 -30.63 -2.11 -3.17
N PHE A 17 -31.39 -3.04 -2.60
CA PHE A 17 -30.92 -4.38 -2.26
C PHE A 17 -31.33 -5.38 -3.34
N ILE A 18 -30.33 -6.01 -3.96
CA ILE A 18 -30.54 -7.10 -4.92
C ILE A 18 -30.27 -8.42 -4.20
N LYS A 19 -31.23 -9.36 -4.29
CA LYS A 19 -31.06 -10.73 -3.78
C LYS A 19 -30.77 -11.65 -4.96
N VAL A 20 -29.58 -12.21 -4.97
CA VAL A 20 -29.18 -13.26 -5.92
C VAL A 20 -29.37 -14.61 -5.24
N ARG A 21 -30.04 -15.54 -5.93
CA ARG A 21 -30.15 -16.93 -5.44
C ARG A 21 -28.87 -17.67 -5.81
N CYS A 22 -28.33 -18.46 -4.89
CA CYS A 22 -27.17 -19.31 -5.10
C CYS A 22 -27.30 -20.58 -4.26
N THR A 23 -26.65 -21.65 -4.68
CA THR A 23 -26.48 -22.86 -3.87
C THR A 23 -25.47 -22.60 -2.73
N ALA A 24 -25.37 -23.53 -1.77
CA ALA A 24 -24.40 -23.42 -0.68
C ALA A 24 -22.96 -23.48 -1.19
N GLU A 25 -22.69 -24.33 -2.19
CA GLU A 25 -21.38 -24.50 -2.81
C GLU A 25 -20.95 -23.25 -3.58
N GLU A 26 -21.85 -22.68 -4.40
CA GLU A 26 -21.60 -21.43 -5.13
C GLU A 26 -21.29 -20.29 -4.16
N LYS A 27 -22.02 -20.22 -3.05
CA LYS A 27 -21.82 -19.20 -2.02
C LYS A 27 -20.42 -19.29 -1.42
N GLU A 28 -19.94 -20.50 -1.14
CA GLU A 28 -18.61 -20.73 -0.59
C GLU A 28 -17.52 -20.41 -1.62
N GLN A 29 -17.73 -20.77 -2.89
CA GLN A 29 -16.81 -20.41 -3.96
C GLN A 29 -16.71 -18.90 -4.18
N ILE A 30 -17.82 -18.16 -4.06
CA ILE A 30 -17.78 -16.69 -4.13
C ILE A 30 -17.03 -16.13 -2.92
N ARG A 31 -17.20 -16.71 -1.72
CA ARG A 31 -16.46 -16.27 -0.52
C ARG A 31 -14.96 -16.49 -0.64
N SER A 32 -14.52 -17.64 -1.15
CA SER A 32 -13.11 -17.91 -1.36
C SER A 32 -12.51 -16.95 -2.39
N ARG A 33 -13.18 -16.72 -3.52
CA ARG A 33 -12.76 -15.72 -4.52
C ARG A 33 -12.72 -14.30 -3.98
N THR A 34 -13.69 -13.94 -3.14
CA THR A 34 -13.71 -12.61 -2.49
C THR A 34 -12.50 -12.44 -1.57
N THR A 35 -12.19 -13.48 -0.79
CA THR A 35 -11.04 -13.49 0.14
C THR A 35 -9.73 -13.37 -0.63
N ASN A 36 -9.58 -14.10 -1.74
CA ASN A 36 -8.41 -14.03 -2.61
C ASN A 36 -8.27 -12.64 -3.28
N ALA A 37 -9.37 -11.98 -3.61
CA ALA A 37 -9.36 -10.62 -4.14
C ALA A 37 -9.14 -9.54 -3.06
N GLY A 38 -9.11 -9.89 -1.78
CA GLY A 38 -8.97 -8.94 -0.67
C GLY A 38 -10.14 -7.95 -0.55
N ARG A 39 -11.31 -8.28 -1.09
CA ARG A 39 -12.49 -7.39 -1.10
C ARG A 39 -13.52 -7.81 -0.04
N LYS A 40 -14.45 -6.92 0.28
CA LYS A 40 -15.65 -7.27 1.04
C LYS A 40 -16.62 -8.01 0.13
N TYR A 41 -17.31 -9.03 0.65
CA TYR A 41 -18.29 -9.82 -0.10
C TYR A 41 -19.29 -8.96 -0.89
N SER A 42 -19.88 -7.95 -0.25
CA SER A 42 -20.83 -7.05 -0.91
C SER A 42 -20.22 -6.24 -2.04
N ASP A 43 -18.96 -5.82 -1.91
CA ASP A 43 -18.32 -4.96 -2.90
C ASP A 43 -17.82 -5.82 -4.07
N TYR A 44 -17.31 -7.02 -3.80
CA TYR A 44 -16.97 -8.04 -4.80
C TYR A 44 -18.17 -8.40 -5.68
N CYS A 45 -19.32 -8.74 -5.08
CA CYS A 45 -20.53 -9.06 -5.85
C CYS A 45 -21.03 -7.87 -6.65
N ARG A 46 -20.95 -6.65 -6.10
CA ARG A 46 -21.36 -5.44 -6.80
C ARG A 46 -20.48 -5.16 -8.01
N GLU A 47 -19.17 -5.23 -7.84
CA GLU A 47 -18.20 -5.04 -8.93
C GLU A 47 -18.41 -6.11 -10.00
N MET A 48 -18.53 -7.39 -9.63
CA MET A 48 -18.83 -8.46 -10.57
C MET A 48 -20.11 -8.22 -11.38
N LEU A 49 -21.17 -7.69 -10.78
CA LEU A 49 -22.42 -7.36 -11.48
C LEU A 49 -22.33 -6.11 -12.37
N LEU A 50 -21.45 -5.16 -12.05
CA LEU A 50 -21.31 -3.90 -12.79
C LEU A 50 -20.27 -3.99 -13.92
N SER A 51 -19.12 -4.60 -13.66
CA SER A 51 -17.97 -4.67 -14.58
C SER A 51 -17.74 -6.05 -15.17
N GLY A 52 -18.45 -7.09 -14.70
CA GLY A 52 -18.28 -8.48 -15.18
C GLY A 52 -16.96 -9.15 -14.77
N SER A 53 -16.08 -8.43 -14.05
CA SER A 53 -14.80 -8.92 -13.56
C SER A 53 -14.37 -8.15 -12.31
N VAL A 54 -13.57 -8.79 -11.46
CA VAL A 54 -12.99 -8.18 -10.26
C VAL A 54 -11.48 -8.36 -10.31
N ILE A 55 -10.74 -7.25 -10.25
CA ILE A 55 -9.28 -7.28 -10.25
C ILE A 55 -8.80 -7.55 -8.83
N ALA A 56 -8.19 -8.71 -8.63
CA ALA A 56 -7.47 -9.03 -7.39
C ALA A 56 -6.09 -8.35 -7.44
N VAL A 57 -5.89 -7.33 -6.61
CA VAL A 57 -4.57 -6.71 -6.43
C VAL A 57 -3.80 -7.58 -5.44
N PRO A 58 -2.66 -8.18 -5.84
CA PRO A 58 -1.85 -8.97 -4.91
C PRO A 58 -1.41 -8.12 -3.71
N PRO A 59 -1.27 -8.72 -2.52
CA PRO A 59 -0.66 -8.02 -1.39
C PRO A 59 0.78 -7.65 -1.74
N MET A 60 1.24 -6.49 -1.25
CA MET A 60 2.64 -6.07 -1.46
C MET A 60 3.59 -7.07 -0.82
N GLY A 61 4.62 -7.45 -1.58
CA GLY A 61 5.72 -8.29 -1.08
C GLY A 61 6.62 -7.54 -0.10
N ASP A 62 7.37 -8.27 0.72
CA ASP A 62 8.29 -7.67 1.71
C ASP A 62 9.33 -6.76 1.06
N ASN A 63 9.84 -7.14 -0.11
CA ASN A 63 10.77 -6.32 -0.89
C ASN A 63 10.14 -5.01 -1.39
N GLU A 64 8.86 -5.05 -1.77
CA GLU A 64 8.13 -3.86 -2.23
C GLU A 64 7.89 -2.91 -1.06
N LYS A 65 7.52 -3.44 0.11
CA LYS A 65 7.34 -2.68 1.35
C LYS A 65 8.63 -1.99 1.81
N GLU A 66 9.74 -2.73 1.85
CA GLU A 66 11.06 -2.19 2.19
C GLU A 66 11.46 -1.06 1.23
N ALA A 67 11.32 -1.30 -0.07
CA ALA A 67 11.64 -0.30 -1.09
C ALA A 67 10.77 0.94 -0.96
N LEU A 68 9.47 0.78 -0.69
CA LEU A 68 8.54 1.89 -0.52
C LEU A 68 8.88 2.73 0.71
N ALA A 69 9.27 2.11 1.83
CA ALA A 69 9.72 2.82 3.03
C ALA A 69 10.93 3.71 2.73
N ILE A 70 11.91 3.17 2.01
CA ILE A 70 13.11 3.92 1.60
C ILE A 70 12.74 5.08 0.67
N LEU A 71 11.90 4.83 -0.35
CA LEU A 71 11.48 5.87 -1.29
C LEU A 71 10.70 7.00 -0.60
N ARG A 72 9.80 6.66 0.32
CA ARG A 72 9.05 7.64 1.11
C ARG A 72 9.99 8.51 1.93
N GLN A 73 10.93 7.90 2.63
CA GLN A 73 11.87 8.63 3.48
C GLN A 73 12.83 9.49 2.66
N THR A 74 13.30 8.99 1.52
CA THR A 74 14.13 9.74 0.58
C THR A 74 13.38 10.97 0.06
N ALA A 75 12.09 10.86 -0.27
CA ALA A 75 11.27 11.99 -0.69
C ALA A 75 11.13 13.07 0.40
N LEU A 76 10.99 12.66 1.67
CA LEU A 76 10.98 13.60 2.81
C LEU A 76 12.31 14.34 2.93
N PHE A 77 13.44 13.65 2.80
CA PHE A 77 14.76 14.29 2.80
C PHE A 77 14.93 15.27 1.64
N TYR A 78 14.46 14.96 0.43
CA TYR A 78 14.48 15.93 -0.67
C TYR A 78 13.68 17.20 -0.35
N ALA A 79 12.52 17.07 0.28
CA ALA A 79 11.74 18.23 0.72
C ALA A 79 12.53 19.06 1.76
N HIS A 80 13.19 18.42 2.72
CA HIS A 80 14.02 19.11 3.70
C HIS A 80 15.20 19.83 3.06
N ILE A 81 15.94 19.18 2.15
CA ILE A 81 17.04 19.79 1.42
C ILE A 81 16.54 20.98 0.60
N SER A 82 15.38 20.88 -0.06
CA SER A 82 14.82 21.99 -0.85
C SER A 82 14.55 23.25 -0.01
N ASN A 83 14.20 23.09 1.27
CA ASN A 83 14.02 24.21 2.19
C ASN A 83 15.37 24.81 2.63
N LEU A 84 16.40 23.98 2.80
CA LEU A 84 17.72 24.37 3.30
C LEU A 84 18.71 24.79 2.21
N ILE A 85 18.44 24.46 0.94
CA ILE A 85 19.34 24.77 -0.19
C ILE A 85 19.59 26.28 -0.36
N LYS A 86 18.70 27.11 0.20
CA LYS A 86 18.87 28.58 0.29
C LYS A 86 20.17 28.99 1.00
N VAL A 87 20.69 28.14 1.88
CA VAL A 87 21.94 28.35 2.65
C VAL A 87 23.20 28.16 1.78
N LYS A 88 23.07 27.69 0.53
CA LYS A 88 24.18 27.51 -0.45
C LYS A 88 25.38 26.69 0.08
N ASP A 89 25.13 25.76 1.00
CA ASP A 89 26.14 24.83 1.48
C ASP A 89 26.47 23.79 0.39
N VAL A 90 27.76 23.58 0.13
CA VAL A 90 28.26 22.64 -0.88
C VAL A 90 27.97 21.19 -0.47
N SER A 91 27.88 20.90 0.83
CA SER A 91 27.58 19.56 1.35
C SER A 91 26.21 19.03 0.90
N TRP A 92 25.28 19.91 0.51
CA TRP A 92 23.98 19.51 -0.05
C TRP A 92 24.12 18.71 -1.35
N VAL A 93 25.19 18.92 -2.13
CA VAL A 93 25.45 18.18 -3.37
C VAL A 93 25.72 16.70 -3.04
N ASP A 94 26.59 16.43 -2.07
CA ASP A 94 26.94 15.07 -1.66
C ASP A 94 25.75 14.35 -1.02
N ALA A 95 24.98 15.06 -0.18
CA ALA A 95 23.76 14.53 0.42
C ALA A 95 22.72 14.14 -0.66
N THR A 96 22.50 15.01 -1.65
CA THR A 96 21.57 14.77 -2.76
C THR A 96 22.03 13.57 -3.61
N LYS A 97 23.34 13.44 -3.86
CA LYS A 97 23.92 12.31 -4.59
C LYS A 97 23.75 10.98 -3.84
N ALA A 98 23.94 11.00 -2.52
CA ALA A 98 23.69 9.83 -1.67
C ALA A 98 22.21 9.41 -1.69
N LEU A 99 21.28 10.35 -1.50
CA LEU A 99 19.84 10.10 -1.58
C LEU A 99 19.42 9.53 -2.94
N SER A 100 19.98 10.05 -4.03
CA SER A 100 19.72 9.56 -5.39
C SER A 100 20.18 8.11 -5.56
N THR A 101 21.30 7.75 -4.92
CA THR A 101 21.79 6.37 -4.88
C THR A 101 20.84 5.46 -4.11
N TYR A 102 20.33 5.90 -2.96
CA TYR A 102 19.37 5.14 -2.16
C TYR A 102 18.05 4.92 -2.89
N ALA A 103 17.52 5.96 -3.55
CA ALA A 103 16.34 5.84 -4.39
C ALA A 103 16.55 4.81 -5.51
N LYS A 104 17.69 4.84 -6.21
CA LYS A 104 18.01 3.88 -7.26
C LYS A 104 18.05 2.43 -6.75
N ILE A 105 18.65 2.20 -5.58
CA ILE A 105 18.71 0.87 -4.95
C ILE A 105 17.30 0.40 -4.57
N ALA A 106 16.49 1.28 -3.98
CA ALA A 106 15.11 0.98 -3.61
C ALA A 106 14.24 0.65 -4.83
N PHE A 107 14.36 1.40 -5.93
CA PHE A 107 13.67 1.09 -7.18
C PHE A 107 14.00 -0.31 -7.70
N LYS A 108 15.29 -0.71 -7.66
CA LYS A 108 15.68 -2.07 -8.06
C LYS A 108 15.11 -3.14 -7.13
N ARG A 109 15.09 -2.89 -5.82
CA ARG A 109 14.51 -3.77 -4.79
C ARG A 109 13.00 -3.96 -4.98
N PHE A 110 12.29 -2.90 -5.34
CA PHE A 110 10.84 -2.92 -5.56
C PHE A 110 10.48 -3.93 -6.66
N PHE A 111 11.13 -3.84 -7.82
CA PHE A 111 10.83 -4.72 -8.96
C PHE A 111 11.50 -6.09 -8.92
N SER A 112 12.54 -6.26 -8.09
CA SER A 112 13.25 -7.54 -8.02
C SER A 112 13.77 -7.86 -6.61
N PRO A 113 13.30 -8.97 -6.01
CA PRO A 113 13.76 -9.44 -4.70
C PRO A 113 15.25 -9.82 -4.63
N ARG A 114 15.94 -9.91 -5.77
CA ARG A 114 17.37 -10.28 -5.82
C ARG A 114 18.27 -9.16 -5.33
N TYR A 115 17.83 -7.91 -5.48
CA TYR A 115 18.55 -6.79 -4.91
C TYR A 115 18.29 -6.75 -3.41
N ARG A 116 19.33 -6.52 -2.63
CA ARG A 116 19.26 -6.29 -1.20
C ARG A 116 19.70 -4.87 -0.91
N VAL A 117 19.08 -4.26 0.09
CA VAL A 117 19.46 -2.94 0.57
C VAL A 117 20.38 -3.15 1.76
N ASP A 118 21.52 -2.45 1.76
CA ASP A 118 22.44 -2.45 2.89
C ASP A 118 21.77 -1.84 4.14
N GLU A 119 22.01 -2.42 5.31
CA GLU A 119 21.52 -1.90 6.59
C GLU A 119 21.91 -0.44 6.83
N GLU A 120 23.07 -0.04 6.32
CA GLU A 120 23.56 1.33 6.43
C GLU A 120 22.62 2.35 5.79
N VAL A 121 21.91 1.99 4.71
CA VAL A 121 20.93 2.87 4.06
C VAL A 121 19.78 3.17 5.00
N PHE A 122 19.31 2.18 5.75
CA PHE A 122 18.22 2.36 6.71
C PHE A 122 18.65 3.21 7.90
N LYS A 123 19.88 3.02 8.39
CA LYS A 123 20.45 3.86 9.46
C LYS A 123 20.52 5.32 9.03
N ARG A 124 21.05 5.59 7.83
CA ARG A 124 21.19 6.95 7.29
C ARG A 124 19.85 7.62 6.98
N LEU A 125 18.85 6.84 6.61
CA LEU A 125 17.49 7.34 6.40
C LEU A 125 16.67 7.41 7.70
N ASN A 126 17.21 6.97 8.83
CA ASN A 126 16.51 6.89 10.11
C ASN A 126 15.20 6.09 10.01
N ILE A 127 15.24 4.95 9.33
CA ILE A 127 14.10 4.02 9.17
C ILE A 127 14.22 2.96 10.26
N GLU A 128 13.25 2.92 11.18
CA GLU A 128 13.21 1.92 12.24
C GLU A 128 12.56 0.61 11.76
N ASP A 129 12.79 -0.49 12.47
CA ASP A 129 12.21 -1.80 12.12
C ASP A 129 10.68 -1.81 12.10
N ARG A 130 10.04 -0.92 12.86
CA ARG A 130 8.58 -0.73 12.82
C ARG A 130 8.10 -0.21 11.46
N ASP A 131 8.90 0.61 10.80
CA ASP A 131 8.57 1.22 9.51
C ASP A 131 8.74 0.21 8.36
N ARG A 132 9.47 -0.89 8.62
CA ARG A 132 9.67 -2.02 7.68
C ARG A 132 8.52 -3.04 7.71
N LYS A 133 7.71 -3.06 8.78
CA LYS A 133 6.69 -4.12 9.04
C LYS A 133 5.26 -3.76 8.65
N VAL A 134 5.03 -2.64 7.95
CA VAL A 134 3.69 -2.17 7.55
C VAL A 134 3.09 -3.07 6.46
#